data_AF-A0A0E2Q054-F1
#
_entry.id   AF-A0A0E2Q054-F1
#
_cell.length_a   1.000
_cell.length_b   1.000
_cell.length_c   1.000
_cell.angle_alpha   90.00
_cell.angle_beta   90.00
_cell.angle_gamma   90.00
#
_symmetry.space_group_name_H-M   'P 1'
#
loop_
_entity.id
_entity.type
_entity.pdbx_description
1 polymer ?
#
loop_
_entity_poly.entity_id
_entity_poly.type
_entity_poly.pdbx_seq_one_letter_code
_entity_poly.pdbx_strand_id
1 'polypeptide(L)'
;MTTIKFDDFLENELADKNFKEGFLTEKAILESAIAVSDARQTAGLTQRELASLSHVPQSTIARIERGHNTSIETMSKIALALNKNLTIKIS
;
A
#
# COMPACT_ATOMS: atom_id res chain seq x y z
N MET A 1 30.58 9.13 13.16
CA MET A 1 29.58 8.25 12.51
C MET A 1 29.81 8.36 11.02
N THR A 2 29.99 7.24 10.33
CA THR A 2 30.15 7.23 8.87
C THR A 2 28.78 7.50 8.24
N THR A 3 28.66 8.54 7.42
CA THR A 3 27.42 8.84 6.69
C THR A 3 27.40 7.99 5.42
N ILE A 4 26.53 6.98 5.38
CA ILE A 4 26.32 6.12 4.21
C ILE A 4 25.03 6.60 3.54
N LYS A 5 25.00 6.66 2.21
CA LYS A 5 23.75 6.93 1.47
C LYS A 5 22.83 5.73 1.60
N PHE A 6 21.54 5.98 1.82
CA PHE A 6 20.56 4.91 1.98
C PHE A 6 20.48 3.99 0.76
N ASP A 7 20.54 4.56 -0.45
CA ASP A 7 20.48 3.79 -1.69
C ASP A 7 21.66 2.81 -1.80
N ASP A 8 22.88 3.30 -1.55
CA ASP A 8 24.09 2.47 -1.56
C ASP A 8 24.02 1.37 -0.47
N PHE A 9 23.46 1.67 0.70
CA PHE A 9 23.24 0.69 1.76
C PHE A 9 22.23 -0.38 1.33
N LEU A 10 21.10 0.04 0.78
CA LEU A 10 20.03 -0.85 0.34
C LEU A 10 20.49 -1.76 -0.80
N GLU A 11 21.27 -1.26 -1.75
CA GLU A 11 21.84 -2.08 -2.84
C GLU A 11 22.72 -3.22 -2.30
N ASN A 12 23.51 -2.94 -1.26
CA ASN A 12 24.33 -3.97 -0.61
C ASN A 12 23.48 -5.03 0.09
N GLU A 13 22.43 -4.64 0.81
CA GLU A 13 21.51 -5.59 1.47
C GLU A 13 20.70 -6.41 0.44
N LEU A 14 20.32 -5.81 -0.69
CA LEU A 14 19.61 -6.48 -1.79
C LEU A 14 20.46 -7.54 -2.52
N ALA A 15 21.77 -7.62 -2.25
CA ALA A 15 22.62 -8.71 -2.72
C ALA A 15 22.28 -10.04 -2.04
N ASP A 16 21.75 -10.02 -0.81
CA ASP A 16 21.24 -11.21 -0.13
C ASP A 16 19.87 -11.61 -0.73
N LYS A 17 19.76 -12.85 -1.19
CA LYS A 17 18.56 -13.35 -1.86
C LYS A 17 17.33 -13.37 -0.93
N ASN A 18 17.50 -13.77 0.32
CA ASN A 18 16.38 -13.84 1.27
C ASN A 18 15.90 -12.44 1.64
N PHE A 19 16.84 -11.50 1.85
CA PHE A 19 16.51 -10.10 2.08
C PHE A 19 15.77 -9.51 0.88
N LYS A 20 16.28 -9.74 -0.33
CA LYS A 20 15.67 -9.26 -1.57
C LYS A 20 14.23 -9.76 -1.75
N GLU A 21 13.97 -11.04 -1.52
CA GLU A 21 12.62 -11.61 -1.63
C GLU A 21 11.64 -10.99 -0.62
N GLY A 22 12.06 -10.85 0.64
CA GLY A 22 11.26 -10.17 1.67
C GLY A 22 11.02 -8.70 1.34
N PHE A 23 12.06 -7.98 0.93
CA PHE A 23 11.97 -6.57 0.54
C PHE A 23 11.01 -6.36 -0.63
N LEU A 24 11.08 -7.18 -1.68
CA LEU A 24 10.17 -7.06 -2.83
C LEU A 24 8.72 -7.35 -2.44
N THR A 25 8.49 -8.29 -1.53
CA THR A 25 7.15 -8.60 -1.02
C THR A 25 6.57 -7.42 -0.25
N GLU A 26 7.32 -6.87 0.71
CA GLU A 26 6.91 -5.71 1.50
C GLU A 26 6.75 -4.45 0.63
N LYS A 27 7.62 -4.27 -0.37
CA LYS A 27 7.51 -3.18 -1.34
C LYS A 27 6.18 -3.25 -2.09
N ALA A 28 5.76 -4.42 -2.56
CA ALA A 28 4.47 -4.57 -3.25
C ALA A 28 3.28 -4.23 -2.34
N ILE A 29 3.34 -4.61 -1.06
CA ILE A 29 2.31 -4.24 -0.08
C ILE A 29 2.29 -2.72 0.11
N LEU A 30 3.45 -2.09 0.23
CA LEU A 30 3.55 -0.63 0.38
C LEU A 30 3.04 0.13 -0.85
N GLU A 31 3.35 -0.35 -2.06
CA GLU A 31 2.83 0.22 -3.30
C GLU A 31 1.29 0.19 -3.34
N SER A 32 0.69 -0.90 -2.86
CA SER A 32 -0.78 -0.99 -2.74
C SER A 32 -1.36 0.01 -1.74
N ALA A 33 -0.66 0.25 -0.61
CA ALA A 33 -1.06 1.23 0.39
C ALA A 33 -1.02 2.66 -0.16
N ILE A 34 0.04 2.99 -0.90
CA ILE A 34 0.20 4.29 -1.58
C ILE A 34 -0.93 4.48 -2.59
N ALA A 35 -1.23 3.49 -3.42
CA ALA A 35 -2.29 3.58 -4.43
C ALA A 35 -3.66 3.87 -3.80
N VAL A 36 -3.99 3.25 -2.66
CA VAL A 36 -5.24 3.53 -1.93
C VAL A 36 -5.24 4.94 -1.34
N SER A 37 -4.14 5.34 -0.70
CA SER A 37 -4.01 6.68 -0.10
C SER A 37 -4.15 7.79 -1.15
N ASP A 38 -3.48 7.65 -2.29
CA ASP A 38 -3.52 8.62 -3.38
C ASP A 38 -4.90 8.69 -4.03
N ALA A 39 -5.54 7.55 -4.25
CA ALA A 39 -6.90 7.52 -4.78
C ALA A 39 -7.91 8.18 -3.83
N ARG A 40 -7.76 7.98 -2.52
CA ARG A 40 -8.57 8.66 -1.50
C ARG A 40 -8.33 10.17 -1.52
N GLN A 41 -7.08 10.60 -1.52
CA GLN A 41 -6.71 12.03 -1.51
C GLN A 41 -7.19 12.73 -2.78
N THR A 42 -7.06 12.08 -3.94
CA THR A 42 -7.56 12.59 -5.23
C THR A 42 -9.09 12.75 -5.21
N ALA A 43 -9.79 11.88 -4.51
CA ALA A 43 -11.24 11.99 -4.30
C ALA A 43 -11.63 13.06 -3.26
N GLY A 44 -10.66 13.70 -2.59
CA GLY A 44 -10.91 14.71 -1.55
C GLY A 44 -11.50 14.14 -0.27
N LEU A 45 -11.36 12.84 -0.02
CA LEU A 45 -11.99 12.15 1.10
C LEU A 45 -11.05 12.02 2.30
N THR A 46 -11.59 12.15 3.51
CA THR A 46 -10.94 11.69 4.74
C THR A 46 -11.01 10.15 4.84
N GLN A 47 -10.16 9.56 5.69
CA GLN A 47 -10.24 8.12 5.97
C GLN A 47 -11.60 7.68 6.50
N ARG A 48 -12.27 8.54 7.28
CA ARG A 48 -13.60 8.27 7.85
C ARG A 48 -14.69 8.30 6.78
N GLU A 49 -14.60 9.22 5.84
CA GLU A 49 -15.56 9.29 4.72
C GLU A 49 -15.41 8.10 3.78
N LEU A 50 -14.17 7.74 3.44
CA LEU A 50 -13.93 6.53 2.65
C LEU A 50 -14.45 5.28 3.37
N ALA A 51 -14.26 5.19 4.69
CA ALA A 51 -14.78 4.08 5.51
C ALA A 51 -16.29 3.94 5.40
N SER A 52 -17.00 5.06 5.50
CA SER A 52 -18.46 5.11 5.36
C SER A 52 -18.90 4.70 3.95
N LEU A 53 -18.21 5.17 2.90
CA LEU A 53 -18.56 4.85 1.51
C LEU A 53 -18.28 3.37 1.16
N SER A 54 -17.14 2.84 1.60
CA SER A 54 -16.73 1.47 1.29
C SER A 54 -17.31 0.41 2.24
N HIS A 55 -18.03 0.82 3.29
CA HIS A 55 -18.52 -0.07 4.34
C HIS A 55 -17.38 -0.88 4.99
N VAL A 56 -16.21 -0.25 5.13
CA VAL A 56 -15.01 -0.83 5.76
C VAL A 56 -14.69 -0.01 7.00
N PRO A 57 -14.29 -0.61 8.13
CA PRO A 57 -13.92 0.16 9.31
C PRO A 57 -12.79 1.16 9.03
N GLN A 58 -12.88 2.38 9.60
CA GLN A 58 -11.84 3.39 9.44
C GLN A 58 -10.46 2.90 9.93
N SER A 59 -10.43 2.07 10.98
CA SER A 59 -9.21 1.44 11.46
C SER A 59 -8.58 0.50 10.42
N THR A 60 -9.40 -0.18 9.63
CA THR A 60 -8.93 -1.04 8.52
C THR A 60 -8.34 -0.18 7.41
N ILE A 61 -9.00 0.91 7.00
CA ILE A 61 -8.44 1.85 6.01
C ILE A 61 -7.11 2.42 6.48
N ALA A 62 -7.04 2.84 7.73
CA ALA A 62 -5.82 3.40 8.30
C ALA A 62 -4.68 2.37 8.41
N ARG A 63 -4.99 1.07 8.52
CA ARG A 63 -4.00 -0.02 8.45
C ARG A 63 -3.53 -0.24 7.03
N ILE A 64 -4.45 -0.27 6.07
CA ILE A 64 -4.13 -0.42 4.64
C ILE A 64 -3.18 0.69 4.21
N GLU A 65 -3.49 1.95 4.51
CA GLU A 65 -2.63 3.11 4.17
C GLU A 65 -1.26 3.09 4.87
N ARG A 66 -1.07 2.26 5.89
CA ARG A 66 0.22 2.05 6.57
C ARG A 66 1.00 0.85 6.04
N GLY A 67 0.54 0.18 4.99
CA GLY A 67 1.22 -0.99 4.43
C GLY A 67 0.90 -2.29 5.15
N HIS A 68 -0.23 -2.38 5.87
CA HIS A 68 -0.68 -3.69 6.35
C HIS A 68 -1.39 -4.46 5.24
N ASN A 69 -1.13 -5.77 5.21
CA ASN A 69 -1.83 -6.68 4.33
C ASN A 69 -3.36 -6.62 4.53
N THR A 70 -4.10 -6.77 3.43
CA THR A 70 -5.55 -6.67 3.34
C THR A 70 -6.07 -7.63 2.29
N SER A 71 -7.35 -8.01 2.39
CA SER A 71 -7.95 -8.90 1.39
C SER A 71 -8.24 -8.16 0.09
N ILE A 72 -8.16 -8.89 -1.02
CA ILE A 72 -8.59 -8.40 -2.35
C ILE A 72 -10.05 -7.93 -2.29
N GLU A 73 -10.92 -8.63 -1.55
CA GLU A 73 -12.31 -8.22 -1.36
C GLU A 73 -12.44 -6.82 -0.74
N THR A 74 -11.62 -6.51 0.27
CA THR A 74 -11.61 -5.18 0.91
C THR A 74 -11.11 -4.12 -0.08
N MET A 75 -10.09 -4.44 -0.89
CA MET A 75 -9.61 -3.54 -1.95
C MET A 75 -10.66 -3.29 -3.01
N SER A 76 -11.42 -4.31 -3.40
CA SER A 76 -12.53 -4.16 -4.34
C SER A 76 -13.62 -3.23 -3.77
N LYS A 77 -13.97 -3.36 -2.49
CA LYS A 77 -14.95 -2.46 -1.83
C LYS A 77 -14.47 -1.00 -1.83
N ILE A 78 -13.20 -0.77 -1.54
CA ILE A 78 -12.60 0.57 -1.57
C ILE A 78 -12.56 1.13 -3.00
N ALA A 79 -12.15 0.32 -3.98
CA ALA A 79 -12.12 0.74 -5.38
C ALA A 79 -13.52 1.13 -5.88
N LEU A 80 -14.54 0.32 -5.58
CA LEU A 80 -15.94 0.62 -5.91
C LEU A 80 -16.41 1.93 -5.25
N ALA A 81 -16.10 2.14 -3.97
CA ALA A 81 -16.44 3.37 -3.26
C ALA A 81 -15.78 4.63 -3.85
N LEU A 82 -14.63 4.47 -4.50
CA LEU A 82 -13.89 5.54 -5.19
C LEU A 82 -14.30 5.70 -6.66
N ASN A 83 -15.28 4.93 -7.15
CA ASN A 83 -15.62 4.81 -8.57
C ASN A 83 -14.39 4.49 -9.43
N LYS A 84 -13.60 3.51 -8.99
CA LYS A 84 -12.37 3.01 -9.64
C LYS A 84 -12.48 1.51 -9.87
N ASN A 85 -11.62 1.00 -10.76
CA ASN A 85 -11.48 -0.42 -11.01
C ASN A 85 -10.22 -0.94 -10.31
N LEU A 86 -10.33 -2.09 -9.64
CA LEU A 86 -9.18 -2.81 -9.13
C LEU A 86 -8.53 -3.59 -10.30
N THR A 87 -7.23 -3.37 -10.54
CA THR A 87 -6.45 -4.11 -11.55
C THR A 87 -5.24 -4.74 -10.88
N ILE A 88 -5.05 -6.05 -11.09
CA ILE A 88 -3.89 -6.80 -10.62
C ILE A 88 -3.06 -7.16 -11.84
N LYS A 89 -1.78 -6.76 -11.84
CA LYS A 89 -0.83 -7.08 -12.90
C LYS A 89 0.30 -7.91 -12.30
N ILE A 90 0.56 -9.08 -12.90
CA ILE A 90 1.70 -9.94 -12.58
C ILE A 90 2.50 -10.05 -13.88
N SER A 91 3.62 -9.35 -13.98
CA SER A 91 4.47 -9.28 -15.18
C SER A 91 5.91 -9.04 -14.82
#